data_AF-A0AAD9NKS7-F1
#
_entry.id   AF-A0AAD9NKS7-F1
#
_cell.length_a   1.000
_cell.length_b   1.000
_cell.length_c   1.000
_cell.angle_alpha   90.00
_cell.angle_beta   90.00
_cell.angle_gamma   90.00
#
_symmetry.space_group_name_H-M   'P 1'
#
loop_
_entity.id
_entity.type
_entity.pdbx_description
1 polymer ?
#
loop_
_entity_poly.entity_id
_entity_poly.type
_entity_poly.pdbx_seq_one_letter_code
_entity_poly.pdbx_strand_id
1 'polypeptide(L)'
;MSVSRTVQYNDLSNRVYTFRTESAPADYQKKATLLLYFAQYMDEHLIHGGDATRDYGSWTPTGIFMKKWFRTDRAIVMYLNNGTLQVNFFGDHTKVILSPDSHDYLVTYINQQRVATTYHLLQVRHFGCHPEIVERLRYGKRVLEKIINVSGESV
;
A
#
# COMPACT_ATOMS: atom_id res chain seq x y z
N MET A 1 13.02 21.62 14.43
CA MET A 1 13.60 20.49 15.18
C MET A 1 13.17 19.21 14.48
N SER A 2 14.10 18.39 13.98
CA SER A 2 13.72 17.13 13.33
C SER A 2 13.16 16.18 14.38
N VAL A 3 11.91 15.74 14.21
CA VAL A 3 11.31 14.73 15.09
C VAL A 3 12.12 13.45 14.96
N SER A 4 12.68 12.95 16.06
CA SER A 4 13.36 11.65 16.11
C SER A 4 12.33 10.55 15.84
N ARG A 5 12.51 9.80 14.74
CA ARG A 5 11.60 8.73 14.32
C ARG A 5 12.29 7.37 14.48
N THR A 6 11.52 6.38 14.92
CA THR A 6 11.97 4.98 14.93
C THR A 6 11.88 4.41 13.51
N VAL A 7 12.96 3.79 13.03
CA VAL A 7 13.06 3.13 11.73
C VAL A 7 13.16 1.63 11.95
N GLN A 8 12.35 0.88 11.21
CA GLN A 8 12.52 -0.57 11.04
C GLN A 8 13.15 -0.82 9.67
N TYR A 9 14.34 -1.42 9.66
CA TYR A 9 15.07 -1.78 8.46
C TYR A 9 15.06 -3.31 8.29
N ASN A 10 14.48 -3.78 7.19
CA ASN A 10 14.51 -5.19 6.79
C ASN A 10 15.62 -5.37 5.75
N ASP A 11 16.61 -6.21 6.04
CA ASP A 11 17.68 -6.51 5.09
C ASP A 11 17.26 -7.57 4.05
N LEU A 12 18.15 -7.87 3.11
CA LEU A 12 17.90 -8.88 2.06
C LEU A 12 17.82 -10.32 2.60
N SER A 13 18.26 -10.55 3.84
CA SER A 13 18.15 -11.83 4.54
C SER A 13 16.91 -11.89 5.45
N ASN A 14 15.98 -10.93 5.31
CA ASN A 14 14.80 -10.75 6.16
C ASN A 14 15.11 -10.50 7.64
N ARG A 15 16.33 -10.06 7.99
CA ARG A 15 16.64 -9.64 9.35
C ARG A 15 16.12 -8.22 9.58
N VAL A 16 15.53 -8.05 10.74
CA VAL A 16 14.91 -6.79 11.15
C VAL A 16 15.82 -6.06 12.13
N TYR A 17 16.13 -4.81 11.82
CA TYR A 17 16.88 -3.91 12.69
C TYR A 17 16.00 -2.71 13.04
N THR A 18 16.04 -2.29 14.30
CA THR A 18 15.31 -1.11 14.76
C THR A 18 16.28 -0.11 15.35
N PHE A 19 16.25 1.13 14.85
CA PHE A 19 17.08 2.22 15.34
C PHE A 19 16.37 3.57 15.17
N ARG A 20 16.82 4.59 15.89
CA ARG A 20 16.33 5.96 15.66
C ARG A 20 17.07 6.58 14.51
N THR A 21 16.43 7.50 13.78
CA THR A 21 17.07 8.21 12.66
C THR A 21 18.35 8.96 13.07
N GLU A 22 18.37 9.54 14.28
CA GLU A 22 19.51 10.29 14.82
C GLU A 22 20.67 9.41 15.31
N SER A 23 20.37 8.16 15.66
CA SER A 23 21.35 7.17 16.14
C SER A 23 21.48 5.99 15.17
N ALA A 24 21.23 6.22 13.89
CA ALA A 24 21.37 5.21 12.86
C ALA A 24 22.84 4.74 12.79
N PRO A 25 23.09 3.41 12.80
CA PRO A 25 24.44 2.87 12.61
C PRO A 25 25.07 3.39 11.30
N ALA A 26 26.40 3.48 11.25
CA ALA A 26 27.13 4.10 10.13
C ALA A 26 26.69 3.56 8.75
N ASP A 27 26.49 2.25 8.64
CA ASP A 27 26.08 1.58 7.40
C ASP A 27 24.66 1.96 6.92
N TYR A 28 23.83 2.52 7.81
CA TYR A 28 22.43 2.88 7.53
C TYR A 28 22.16 4.38 7.49
N GLN A 29 23.12 5.23 7.89
CA GLN A 29 22.93 6.68 7.96
C GLN A 29 22.42 7.28 6.62
N LYS A 30 23.09 6.94 5.50
CA LYS A 30 22.67 7.44 4.17
C LYS A 30 21.24 7.03 3.82
N LYS A 31 20.84 5.80 4.15
CA LYS A 31 19.48 5.29 3.91
C LYS A 31 18.45 5.99 4.79
N ALA A 32 18.78 6.23 6.06
CA ALA A 32 17.92 6.98 6.98
C ALA A 32 17.73 8.43 6.52
N THR A 33 18.80 9.10 6.07
CA THR A 33 18.72 10.45 5.50
C THR A 33 17.82 10.49 4.25
N LEU A 34 17.98 9.54 3.33
CA LEU A 34 17.14 9.46 2.12
C LEU A 34 15.65 9.24 2.48
N LEU A 35 15.36 8.38 3.46
CA LEU A 35 14.00 8.16 3.95
C LEU A 35 13.38 9.46 4.50
N LEU A 36 14.14 10.25 5.24
CA LEU A 36 13.69 11.54 5.76
C LEU A 36 13.41 12.54 4.65
N TYR A 37 14.24 12.57 3.60
CA TYR A 37 13.96 13.40 2.42
C TYR A 37 12.67 13.01 1.71
N PHE A 38 12.43 11.70 1.51
CA PHE A 38 11.17 11.23 0.95
C PHE A 38 9.98 11.62 1.83
N ALA A 39 10.07 11.43 3.15
CA ALA A 39 9.01 11.79 4.08
C ALA A 39 8.68 13.28 4.02
N GLN A 40 9.70 14.14 4.08
CA GLN A 40 9.52 15.59 3.99
C GLN A 40 8.90 16.01 2.65
N TYR A 41 9.41 15.46 1.54
CA TYR A 41 8.86 15.77 0.23
C TYR A 41 7.38 15.39 0.12
N MET A 42 6.99 14.22 0.62
CA MET A 42 5.60 13.78 0.63
C MET A 42 4.72 14.69 1.50
N ASP A 43 5.18 15.06 2.69
CA ASP A 43 4.44 15.94 3.60
C ASP A 43 4.22 17.34 3.00
N GLU A 44 5.20 17.86 2.26
CA GLU A 44 5.15 19.21 1.68
C GLU A 44 4.40 19.29 0.34
N HIS A 45 4.44 18.24 -0.49
CA HIS A 45 4.02 18.34 -1.90
C HIS A 45 2.85 17.44 -2.28
N LEU A 46 2.48 16.45 -1.46
CA LEU A 46 1.45 15.48 -1.84
C LEU A 46 0.16 15.68 -1.06
N ILE A 47 -0.94 15.63 -1.79
CA ILE A 47 -2.30 15.60 -1.23
C ILE A 47 -2.65 14.18 -0.77
N HIS A 48 -3.50 14.07 0.25
CA HIS A 48 -4.01 12.78 0.71
C HIS A 48 -4.79 12.05 -0.42
N GLY A 49 -4.56 10.75 -0.53
CA GLY A 49 -5.03 9.92 -1.66
C GLY A 49 -6.52 9.55 -1.65
N GLY A 50 -7.24 9.85 -0.57
CA GLY A 50 -8.66 9.58 -0.36
C GLY A 50 -9.06 9.85 1.10
N ASP A 51 -10.35 10.10 1.34
CA ASP A 51 -10.93 10.31 2.68
C ASP A 51 -11.22 8.98 3.39
N ALA A 52 -10.23 8.08 3.47
CA ALA A 52 -10.38 6.91 4.33
C ALA A 52 -10.52 7.40 5.77
N THR A 53 -11.69 7.16 6.38
CA THR A 53 -11.93 7.50 7.78
C THR A 53 -10.82 6.87 8.61
N ARG A 54 -10.09 7.71 9.37
CA ARG A 54 -8.99 7.31 10.26
C ARG A 54 -9.51 6.57 11.52
N ASP A 55 -10.58 5.79 11.39
CA ASP A 55 -11.25 5.14 12.51
C ASP A 55 -10.63 3.79 12.87
N TYR A 56 -9.36 3.58 12.49
CA TYR A 56 -8.53 2.57 13.12
C TYR A 56 -8.01 3.15 14.44
N GLY A 57 -8.77 2.95 15.52
CA GLY A 57 -8.38 3.36 16.87
C GLY A 57 -6.93 2.96 17.18
N SER A 58 -6.09 3.94 17.50
CA SER A 58 -4.67 3.94 17.98
C SER A 58 -3.63 2.95 17.41
N TRP A 59 -4.03 1.94 16.63
CA TRP A 59 -3.17 0.87 16.17
C TRP A 59 -2.67 1.21 14.77
N THR A 60 -1.50 1.83 14.74
CA THR A 60 -0.72 1.90 13.50
C THR A 60 -0.07 0.53 13.30
N PRO A 61 -0.40 -0.21 12.22
CA PRO A 61 0.25 -1.49 11.97
C PRO A 61 1.76 -1.26 11.83
N THR A 62 2.54 -1.81 12.76
CA THR A 62 3.99 -1.76 12.68
C THR A 62 4.48 -2.85 11.74
N GLY A 63 5.58 -2.60 11.03
CA GLY A 63 6.21 -3.60 10.16
C GLY A 63 5.51 -3.83 8.80
N ILE A 64 4.60 -2.96 8.37
CA ILE A 64 4.13 -2.97 6.98
C ILE A 64 5.19 -2.31 6.09
N PHE A 65 5.58 -3.00 5.01
CA PHE A 65 6.48 -2.48 4.00
C PHE A 65 6.08 -2.95 2.59
N MET A 66 6.57 -2.22 1.60
CA MET A 66 6.34 -2.52 0.19
C MET A 66 7.22 -3.70 -0.25
N LYS A 67 6.60 -4.86 -0.53
CA LYS A 67 7.31 -6.04 -1.08
C LYS A 67 7.64 -5.83 -2.56
N LYS A 68 6.67 -5.33 -3.33
CA LYS A 68 6.80 -5.13 -4.78
C LYS A 68 6.05 -3.89 -5.20
N TRP A 69 6.59 -3.19 -6.20
CA TRP A 69 5.87 -2.14 -6.91
C TRP A 69 6.32 -2.09 -8.36
N PHE A 70 5.42 -1.68 -9.23
CA PHE A 70 5.74 -1.40 -10.62
C PHE A 70 4.72 -0.45 -11.21
N ARG A 71 5.11 0.22 -12.29
CA ARG A 71 4.20 1.02 -13.10
C ARG A 71 3.82 0.28 -14.36
N THR A 72 2.62 0.58 -14.81
CA THR A 72 2.10 0.26 -16.14
C THR A 72 1.84 1.57 -16.87
N ASP A 73 1.37 1.50 -18.10
CA ASP A 73 0.79 2.62 -18.84
C ASP A 73 -0.45 3.20 -18.13
N ARG A 74 -1.20 2.38 -17.36
CA ARG A 74 -2.49 2.77 -16.77
C ARG A 74 -2.44 3.12 -15.29
N ALA A 75 -1.54 2.52 -14.52
CA ALA A 75 -1.54 2.59 -13.07
C ALA A 75 -0.17 2.34 -12.44
N ILE A 76 0.00 2.80 -11.20
CA ILE A 76 1.02 2.29 -10.28
C ILE A 76 0.42 1.21 -9.38
N VAL A 77 1.13 0.10 -9.28
CA VAL A 77 0.78 -1.06 -8.47
C VAL A 77 1.73 -1.14 -7.29
N MET A 78 1.18 -1.33 -6.09
CA MET A 78 1.93 -1.54 -4.85
C MET A 78 1.40 -2.79 -4.16
N TYR A 79 2.29 -3.70 -3.79
CA TYR A 79 1.98 -4.92 -3.05
C TYR A 79 2.79 -4.95 -1.76
N LEU A 80 2.09 -5.01 -0.64
CA LEU A 80 2.63 -4.91 0.71
C LEU A 80 2.88 -6.30 1.30
N ASN A 81 3.72 -6.38 2.33
CA ASN A 81 4.07 -7.64 2.99
C ASN A 81 2.94 -8.33 3.72
N ASN A 82 1.91 -7.59 4.13
CA ASN A 82 0.71 -8.14 4.76
C ASN A 82 -0.33 -8.66 3.74
N GLY A 83 0.01 -8.73 2.45
CA GLY A 83 -0.90 -9.18 1.40
C GLY A 83 -1.81 -8.10 0.81
N THR A 84 -1.71 -6.85 1.28
CA THR A 84 -2.48 -5.74 0.69
C THR A 84 -1.96 -5.39 -0.71
N LEU A 85 -2.87 -5.34 -1.68
CA LEU A 85 -2.65 -4.78 -3.01
C LEU A 85 -3.32 -3.41 -3.11
N GLN A 86 -2.57 -2.41 -3.57
CA GLN A 86 -3.11 -1.11 -3.93
C GLN A 86 -2.76 -0.78 -5.38
N VAL A 87 -3.78 -0.35 -6.14
CA VAL A 87 -3.63 0.09 -7.52
C VAL A 87 -4.19 1.51 -7.65
N ASN A 88 -3.35 2.45 -8.06
CA ASN A 88 -3.75 3.84 -8.31
C ASN A 88 -3.73 4.08 -9.82
N PHE A 89 -4.90 4.38 -10.40
CA PHE A 89 -5.07 4.61 -11.83
C PHE A 89 -4.74 6.06 -12.19
N PHE A 90 -3.98 6.26 -13.27
CA PHE A 90 -3.51 7.58 -13.67
C PHE A 90 -4.57 8.39 -14.43
N GLY A 91 -5.39 7.73 -15.25
CA GLY A 91 -6.33 8.40 -16.15
C GLY A 91 -7.46 9.14 -15.45
N ASP A 92 -7.88 8.66 -14.28
CA ASP A 92 -9.04 9.19 -13.55
C ASP A 92 -8.81 9.35 -12.04
N HIS A 93 -7.59 9.08 -11.56
CA HIS A 93 -7.19 9.14 -10.16
C HIS A 93 -7.97 8.22 -9.20
N THR A 94 -8.76 7.28 -9.73
CA THR A 94 -9.43 6.25 -8.93
C THR A 94 -8.42 5.26 -8.37
N LYS A 95 -8.79 4.58 -7.28
CA LYS A 95 -7.92 3.59 -6.62
C LYS A 95 -8.73 2.38 -6.21
N VAL A 96 -8.11 1.21 -6.27
CA VAL A 96 -8.64 0.01 -5.64
C VAL A 96 -7.60 -0.54 -4.68
N ILE A 97 -8.04 -0.84 -3.45
CA ILE A 97 -7.24 -1.48 -2.42
C ILE A 97 -7.92 -2.81 -2.09
N LEU A 98 -7.17 -3.89 -2.17
CA LEU A 98 -7.55 -5.21 -1.70
C LEU A 98 -6.70 -5.53 -0.48
N SER A 99 -7.30 -5.72 0.68
CA SER A 99 -6.59 -6.05 1.92
C SER A 99 -7.19 -7.29 2.57
N PRO A 100 -6.36 -8.23 3.09
CA PRO A 100 -6.87 -9.35 3.86
C PRO A 100 -7.68 -8.89 5.09
N ASP A 101 -8.74 -9.61 5.38
CA ASP A 101 -9.51 -9.56 6.62
C ASP A 101 -9.66 -10.99 7.17
N SER A 102 -10.01 -11.15 8.44
CA SER A 102 -9.91 -12.42 9.19
C SER A 102 -10.47 -13.65 8.44
N HIS A 103 -11.54 -13.47 7.66
CA HIS A 103 -12.18 -14.55 6.89
C HIS A 103 -12.58 -14.14 5.46
N ASP A 104 -12.10 -12.99 4.96
CA ASP A 104 -12.45 -12.44 3.64
C ASP A 104 -11.33 -11.48 3.16
N TYR A 105 -11.60 -10.73 2.10
CA TYR A 105 -10.85 -9.56 1.68
C TYR A 105 -11.76 -8.33 1.69
N LEU A 106 -11.21 -7.19 2.10
CA LEU A 106 -11.86 -5.90 1.94
C LEU A 106 -11.48 -5.30 0.58
N VAL A 107 -12.48 -4.79 -0.13
CA VAL A 107 -12.35 -3.99 -1.34
C VAL A 107 -12.63 -2.55 -0.97
N THR A 108 -11.60 -1.71 -0.90
CA THR A 108 -11.79 -0.25 -0.81
C THR A 108 -11.64 0.37 -2.18
N TYR A 109 -12.70 1.01 -2.65
CA TYR A 109 -12.69 1.81 -3.85
C TYR A 109 -12.63 3.29 -3.49
N ILE A 110 -11.69 4.02 -4.08
CA ILE A 110 -11.60 5.48 -3.97
C ILE A 110 -11.96 6.05 -5.33
N ASN A 111 -13.08 6.77 -5.39
CA ASN A 111 -13.59 7.33 -6.63
C ASN A 111 -12.86 8.62 -7.04
N GLN A 112 -13.28 9.21 -8.16
CA GLN A 112 -12.70 10.46 -8.71
C GLN A 112 -12.86 11.65 -7.74
N GLN A 113 -13.92 11.64 -6.93
CA GLN A 113 -14.19 12.63 -5.88
C GLN A 113 -13.42 12.35 -4.59
N ARG A 114 -12.52 11.35 -4.58
CA ARG A 114 -11.70 10.92 -3.44
C ARG A 114 -12.48 10.35 -2.26
N VAL A 115 -13.76 10.02 -2.47
CA VAL A 115 -14.58 9.33 -1.49
C VAL A 115 -14.19 7.85 -1.47
N ALA A 116 -13.82 7.36 -0.29
CA ALA A 116 -13.51 5.96 -0.06
C ALA A 116 -14.78 5.20 0.31
N THR A 117 -14.99 4.03 -0.28
CA THR A 117 -16.04 3.09 0.14
C THR A 117 -15.47 1.69 0.20
N THR A 118 -15.72 1.00 1.32
CA THR A 118 -15.17 -0.33 1.61
C THR A 118 -16.29 -1.36 1.66
N TYR A 119 -16.05 -2.50 1.01
CA TYR A 119 -16.97 -3.63 0.96
C TYR A 119 -16.21 -4.92 1.28
N HIS A 120 -16.90 -5.90 1.86
CA HIS A 120 -16.41 -7.28 1.85
C HIS A 120 -16.44 -7.81 0.41
N LEU A 121 -15.37 -8.48 -0.04
CA LEU A 121 -15.29 -9.06 -1.37
C LEU A 121 -16.39 -10.10 -1.57
N LEU A 122 -16.77 -10.84 -0.52
CA LEU A 122 -17.92 -11.73 -0.54
C LEU A 122 -19.24 -11.02 -0.85
N GLN A 123 -19.44 -9.80 -0.32
CA GLN A 123 -20.64 -8.99 -0.63
C GLN A 123 -20.62 -8.53 -2.08
N VAL A 124 -19.48 -8.07 -2.59
CA VAL A 124 -19.30 -7.71 -4.01
C VAL A 124 -19.62 -8.91 -4.92
N ARG A 125 -19.18 -10.12 -4.53
CA ARG A 125 -19.45 -11.34 -5.27
C ARG A 125 -20.94 -11.72 -5.25
N HIS A 126 -21.61 -11.56 -4.12
CA HIS A 126 -22.99 -12.03 -3.95
C HIS A 126 -24.03 -11.04 -4.48
N PHE A 127 -23.85 -9.74 -4.25
CA PHE A 127 -24.82 -8.70 -4.63
C PHE A 127 -24.43 -7.93 -5.88
N GLY A 128 -23.22 -8.15 -6.42
CA GLY A 128 -22.65 -7.34 -7.48
C GLY A 128 -22.14 -5.99 -6.97
N CYS A 129 -21.61 -5.18 -7.89
CA CYS A 129 -21.20 -3.80 -7.62
C CYS A 129 -21.21 -2.98 -8.91
N HIS A 130 -20.89 -1.69 -8.79
CA HIS A 130 -20.81 -0.79 -9.94
C HIS A 130 -19.83 -1.35 -11.00
N PRO A 131 -20.15 -1.32 -12.31
CA PRO A 131 -19.30 -1.89 -13.36
C PRO A 131 -17.84 -1.41 -13.33
N GLU A 132 -17.67 -0.16 -12.91
CA GLU A 132 -16.39 0.49 -12.72
C GLU A 132 -15.48 -0.23 -11.71
N ILE A 133 -16.04 -0.67 -10.58
CA ILE A 133 -15.33 -1.44 -9.55
C ILE A 133 -14.98 -2.82 -10.08
N VAL A 134 -15.90 -3.47 -10.81
CA VAL A 134 -15.65 -4.77 -11.44
C VAL A 134 -14.47 -4.71 -12.40
N GLU A 135 -14.39 -3.69 -13.24
CA GLU A 135 -13.27 -3.49 -14.16
C GLU A 135 -11.94 -3.36 -13.42
N ARG A 136 -11.91 -2.58 -12.34
CA ARG A 136 -10.71 -2.35 -11.52
C ARG A 136 -10.29 -3.60 -10.76
N LEU A 137 -11.25 -4.38 -10.27
CA LEU A 137 -10.98 -5.68 -9.66
C LEU A 137 -10.42 -6.68 -10.69
N ARG A 138 -10.96 -6.72 -11.91
CA ARG A 138 -10.40 -7.55 -12.99
C ARG A 138 -8.98 -7.13 -13.34
N TYR A 139 -8.69 -5.83 -13.35
CA TYR A 139 -7.33 -5.32 -13.52
C TYR A 139 -6.42 -5.76 -12.36
N GLY A 140 -6.86 -5.60 -11.11
CA GLY A 140 -6.15 -6.04 -9.92
C GLY A 140 -5.82 -7.53 -9.94
N LYS A 141 -6.77 -8.38 -10.37
CA LYS A 141 -6.54 -9.82 -10.55
C LYS A 141 -5.40 -10.11 -11.53
N ARG A 142 -5.41 -9.52 -12.73
CA ARG A 142 -4.33 -9.72 -13.73
C ARG A 142 -2.97 -9.27 -13.21
N VAL A 143 -2.96 -8.18 -12.46
CA VAL A 143 -1.76 -7.65 -11.79
C VAL A 143 -1.25 -8.63 -10.73
N LEU A 144 -2.13 -9.20 -9.91
CA LEU A 144 -1.76 -10.21 -8.92
C LEU A 144 -1.20 -11.48 -9.56
N GLU A 145 -1.82 -11.98 -10.63
CA GLU A 145 -1.31 -13.12 -11.40
C GLU A 145 0.11 -12.85 -11.90
N LYS A 146 0.38 -11.63 -12.41
CA LYS A 146 1.74 -11.22 -12.79
C LYS A 146 2.68 -11.19 -11.59
N ILE A 147 2.25 -10.66 -10.44
CA ILE A 147 3.07 -10.61 -9.23
C ILE A 147 3.47 -12.03 -8.81
N ILE A 148 2.51 -12.96 -8.74
CA ILE A 148 2.68 -14.36 -8.35
C ILE A 148 3.61 -15.09 -9.31
N ASN A 149 3.35 -15.00 -10.62
CA ASN A 149 4.15 -15.67 -11.64
C ASN A 149 5.61 -15.18 -11.68
N VAL A 150 5.86 -13.92 -11.32
CA VAL A 150 7.22 -13.37 -11.18
C VAL A 150 7.86 -13.79 -9.85
N SER A 151 7.08 -14.15 -8.82
CA SER A 151 7.63 -14.61 -7.52
C SER A 151 8.10 -16.07 -7.53
N GLY A 152 7.56 -16.92 -8.40
CA GLY A 152 7.75 -18.38 -8.30
C GLY A 152 7.12 -19.01 -7.04
N GLU A 153 6.35 -18.25 -6.26
CA GLU A 153 5.62 -18.74 -5.08
C GLU A 153 4.28 -19.30 -5.58
N SER A 154 4.12 -20.62 -5.55
CA SER A 154 2.83 -21.30 -5.78
C SER A 154 2.02 -21.22 -4.48
N VAL A 155 0.71 -20.97 -4.61
CA VAL A 155 -0.27 -21.02 -3.49
C VAL A 155 -0.39 -22.45 -2.96
#